data_AF-A0A843CLL7-F1
#
_entry.id   AF-A0A843CLL7-F1
#
_cell.length_a   1.000
_cell.length_b   1.000
_cell.length_c   1.000
_cell.angle_alpha   90.00
_cell.angle_beta   90.00
_cell.angle_gamma   90.00
#
_symmetry.space_group_name_H-M   'P 1'
#
loop_
_entity.id
_entity.type
_entity.pdbx_description
1 polymer ?
#
loop_
_entity_poly.entity_id
_entity_poly.type
_entity_poly.pdbx_seq_one_letter_code
_entity_poly.pdbx_strand_id
1 'polypeptide(L)'
;MVTTAEAKNMRNKIDIEGTVERMEEPRTVNLKMGGTTQVCNAFLVDEAGEIKLTLWGDEITKVKNGSKILIKNGYTNTFKNEVSIGKGKYGELIIKEY
;
A
#
# COMPACT_ATOMS: atom_id res chain seq x y z
N MET A 1 15.40 0.81 5.40
CA MET A 1 14.45 -0.09 4.73
C MET A 1 14.02 -1.09 5.77
N VAL A 2 12.72 -1.20 5.99
CA VAL A 2 12.14 -2.14 6.94
C VAL A 2 11.41 -3.21 6.16
N THR A 3 11.50 -4.44 6.65
CA THR A 3 10.84 -5.59 6.04
C THR A 3 9.33 -5.57 6.29
N THR A 4 8.54 -6.37 5.57
CA THR A 4 7.10 -6.52 5.86
C THR A 4 6.85 -6.89 7.32
N ALA A 5 7.72 -7.69 7.94
CA ALA A 5 7.66 -8.06 9.36
C ALA A 5 7.89 -6.88 10.33
N GLU A 6 8.89 -6.03 10.06
CA GLU A 6 9.14 -4.83 10.86
C GLU A 6 8.05 -3.77 10.65
N ALA A 7 7.56 -3.65 9.42
CA ALA A 7 6.42 -2.79 9.09
C ALA A 7 5.18 -3.16 9.92
N LYS A 8 4.95 -4.45 10.25
CA LYS A 8 3.84 -4.88 11.12
C LYS A 8 3.90 -4.28 12.52
N ASN A 9 5.09 -3.98 13.02
CA ASN A 9 5.32 -3.47 14.38
C ASN A 9 5.46 -1.95 14.45
N MET A 10 5.86 -1.31 13.35
CA MET A 10 5.87 0.15 13.23
C MET A 10 4.46 0.68 12.95
N ARG A 11 4.16 1.94 13.28
CA ARG A 11 2.84 2.57 13.02
C ARG A 11 2.90 3.71 12.00
N ASN A 12 4.08 4.24 11.72
CA ASN A 12 4.33 5.40 10.86
C ASN A 12 5.80 5.44 10.44
N LYS A 13 6.14 6.19 9.38
CA LYS A 13 7.51 6.29 8.83
C LYS A 13 8.09 4.95 8.39
N ILE A 14 7.30 4.17 7.67
CA ILE A 14 7.70 2.86 7.18
C ILE A 14 8.18 3.00 5.73
N ASP A 15 9.44 2.67 5.49
CA ASP A 15 10.04 2.62 4.16
C ASP A 15 10.24 1.17 3.73
N ILE A 16 9.41 0.69 2.82
CA ILE A 16 9.40 -0.70 2.34
C ILE A 16 9.42 -0.75 0.82
N GLU A 17 10.12 -1.74 0.29
CA GLU A 17 10.17 -2.08 -1.13
C GLU A 17 9.50 -3.43 -1.33
N GLY A 18 8.81 -3.62 -2.45
CA GLY A 18 8.37 -4.94 -2.86
C GLY A 18 7.72 -4.95 -4.22
N THR A 19 7.36 -6.15 -4.66
CA THR A 19 6.78 -6.37 -5.97
C THR A 19 5.28 -6.58 -5.83
N VAL A 20 4.49 -5.87 -6.63
CA VAL A 20 3.05 -6.07 -6.68
C VAL A 20 2.77 -7.37 -7.43
N GLU A 21 2.36 -8.42 -6.74
CA GLU A 21 1.99 -9.68 -7.40
C GLU A 21 0.60 -9.57 -8.03
N ARG A 22 -0.35 -8.96 -7.29
CA ARG A 22 -1.74 -8.83 -7.73
C ARG A 22 -2.40 -7.57 -7.17
N MET A 23 -3.38 -7.05 -7.88
CA MET A 23 -4.23 -5.94 -7.46
C MET A 23 -5.69 -6.42 -7.42
N GLU A 24 -6.41 -6.07 -6.37
CA GLU A 24 -7.85 -6.27 -6.21
C GLU A 24 -8.65 -5.19 -6.94
N GLU A 25 -9.97 -5.34 -6.98
CA GLU A 25 -10.83 -4.33 -7.57
C GLU A 25 -10.85 -3.04 -6.74
N PRO A 26 -10.73 -1.86 -7.37
CA PRO A 26 -10.86 -0.59 -6.69
C PRO A 26 -12.28 -0.42 -6.14
N ARG A 27 -12.40 -0.30 -4.81
CA ARG A 27 -13.67 0.02 -4.15
C ARG A 27 -13.82 1.53 -3.98
N THR A 28 -15.03 2.03 -4.18
CA THR A 28 -15.34 3.45 -3.92
C THR A 28 -15.76 3.63 -2.47
N VAL A 29 -15.11 4.54 -1.73
CA VAL A 29 -15.45 4.89 -0.35
C VAL A 29 -15.92 6.34 -0.28
N ASN A 30 -16.99 6.58 0.47
CA ASN A 30 -17.50 7.92 0.74
C ASN A 30 -16.71 8.58 1.87
N LEU A 31 -16.07 9.70 1.57
CA LEU A 31 -15.44 10.59 2.53
C LEU A 31 -16.53 11.28 3.36
N LYS A 32 -16.28 11.41 4.68
CA LYS A 32 -17.16 12.13 5.62
C LYS A 32 -17.46 13.58 5.22
N MET A 33 -16.61 14.19 4.38
CA MET A 33 -16.75 15.58 3.90
C MET A 33 -17.52 15.70 2.57
N GLY A 34 -18.18 14.65 2.07
CA GLY A 34 -19.05 14.75 0.89
C GLY A 34 -18.34 14.52 -0.45
N GLY A 35 -17.36 13.62 -0.51
CA GLY A 35 -16.72 13.18 -1.75
C GLY A 35 -16.59 11.66 -1.83
N THR A 36 -16.52 11.10 -3.03
CA THR A 36 -16.20 9.68 -3.25
C THR A 36 -14.73 9.57 -3.63
N THR A 37 -13.97 8.71 -2.96
CA THR A 37 -12.60 8.37 -3.37
C THR A 37 -12.51 6.88 -3.64
N GLN A 38 -11.71 6.50 -4.63
CA GLN A 38 -11.45 5.10 -4.91
C GLN A 38 -10.29 4.63 -4.05
N VAL A 39 -10.37 3.39 -3.59
CA VAL A 39 -9.31 2.72 -2.86
C VAL A 39 -9.15 1.32 -3.42
N CYS A 40 -7.93 0.94 -3.76
CA CYS A 40 -7.59 -0.38 -4.29
C CYS A 40 -6.65 -1.06 -3.30
N ASN A 41 -6.85 -2.35 -3.12
CA ASN A 41 -5.89 -3.18 -2.41
C ASN A 41 -4.97 -3.83 -3.43
N ALA A 42 -3.67 -3.68 -3.27
CA ALA A 42 -2.68 -4.48 -3.97
C ALA A 42 -2.01 -5.44 -3.00
N PHE A 43 -1.43 -6.51 -3.51
CA PHE A 43 -0.64 -7.45 -2.73
C PHE A 43 0.81 -7.25 -3.11
N LEU A 44 1.56 -6.76 -2.15
CA LEU A 44 2.99 -6.54 -2.27
C LEU A 44 3.72 -7.70 -1.62
N VAL A 45 4.58 -8.34 -2.38
CA VAL A 45 5.39 -9.46 -1.93
C VAL A 45 6.84 -9.00 -1.85
N ASP A 46 7.47 -9.31 -0.73
CA ASP A 46 8.87 -9.03 -0.43
C ASP A 46 9.53 -10.26 0.22
N GLU A 47 10.84 -10.23 0.46
CA GLU A 47 11.59 -11.36 1.05
C GLU A 47 11.07 -11.78 2.43
N ALA A 48 10.47 -10.87 3.20
CA ALA A 48 9.89 -11.17 4.50
C ALA A 48 8.45 -11.72 4.44
N GLY A 49 7.80 -11.67 3.28
CA GLY A 49 6.45 -12.22 3.04
C GLY A 49 5.53 -11.28 2.26
N GLU A 50 4.24 -11.62 2.24
CA GLU A 50 3.17 -10.85 1.60
C GLU A 50 2.57 -9.80 2.56
N ILE A 51 2.30 -8.60 2.05
CA ILE A 51 1.55 -7.54 2.73
C ILE A 51 0.52 -6.92 1.79
N LYS A 52 -0.65 -6.56 2.33
CA LYS A 52 -1.66 -5.80 1.58
C LYS A 52 -1.27 -4.34 1.52
N LEU A 53 -1.28 -3.74 0.34
CA LEU A 53 -1.06 -2.33 0.08
C LEU A 53 -2.40 -1.66 -0.21
N THR A 54 -2.72 -0.56 0.46
CA THR A 54 -3.92 0.23 0.18
C THR A 54 -3.55 1.49 -0.60
N LEU A 55 -3.94 1.52 -1.88
CA LEU A 55 -3.74 2.61 -2.84
C LEU A 55 -4.98 3.49 -2.92
N TRP A 56 -4.79 4.80 -3.06
CA TRP A 56 -5.90 5.76 -3.12
C TRP A 56 -5.97 6.44 -4.49
N GLY A 57 -7.18 6.54 -5.04
CA GLY A 57 -7.53 7.30 -6.24
C GLY A 57 -6.55 7.11 -7.40
N ASP A 58 -5.89 8.20 -7.80
CA ASP A 58 -4.95 8.28 -8.92
C ASP A 58 -3.76 7.30 -8.86
N GLU A 59 -3.42 6.79 -7.68
CA GLU A 59 -2.31 5.86 -7.52
C GLU A 59 -2.63 4.47 -8.05
N ILE A 60 -3.91 4.11 -7.96
CA ILE A 60 -4.44 2.83 -8.45
C ILE A 60 -4.19 2.71 -9.95
N THR A 61 -4.37 3.82 -10.68
CA THR A 61 -4.18 3.89 -12.12
C THR A 61 -2.70 3.86 -12.52
N LYS A 62 -1.80 4.27 -11.60
CA LYS A 62 -0.35 4.29 -11.82
C LYS A 62 0.31 2.94 -11.55
N VAL A 63 -0.13 2.23 -10.50
CA VAL A 63 0.41 0.92 -10.14
C VAL A 63 -0.18 -0.17 -11.04
N LYS A 64 0.62 -1.16 -11.44
CA LYS A 64 0.16 -2.35 -12.17
C LYS A 64 0.57 -3.65 -11.50
N ASN A 65 -0.14 -4.73 -11.84
CA ASN A 65 0.24 -6.09 -11.49
C ASN A 65 1.62 -6.40 -12.10
N GLY A 66 2.54 -6.92 -11.30
CA GLY A 66 3.93 -7.18 -11.67
C GLY A 66 4.87 -6.01 -11.43
N SER A 67 4.38 -4.80 -11.16
CA SER A 67 5.23 -3.62 -10.97
C SER A 67 5.94 -3.65 -9.63
N LYS A 68 7.23 -3.28 -9.63
CA LYS A 68 8.00 -3.11 -8.40
C LYS A 68 7.77 -1.71 -7.85
N ILE A 69 7.32 -1.61 -6.60
CA ILE A 69 7.02 -0.34 -5.95
C ILE A 69 7.80 -0.19 -4.65
N LEU A 70 8.10 1.06 -4.32
CA LEU A 70 8.76 1.46 -3.09
C LEU A 70 7.89 2.48 -2.38
N ILE A 71 7.45 2.13 -1.19
CA ILE A 71 6.69 3.01 -0.31
C ILE A 71 7.67 3.69 0.61
N LYS A 72 7.60 5.02 0.68
CA LYS A 72 8.26 5.82 1.71
C LYS A 72 7.25 6.43 2.64
N ASN A 73 7.61 6.49 3.92
CA ASN A 73 6.77 7.10 4.94
C ASN A 73 5.33 6.55 4.97
N GLY A 74 5.20 5.23 4.74
CA GLY A 74 3.94 4.51 4.83
C GLY A 74 3.48 4.37 6.29
N TYR A 75 2.20 4.04 6.45
CA TYR A 75 1.63 3.63 7.73
C TYR A 75 1.04 2.23 7.59
N THR A 76 1.30 1.37 8.55
CA THR A 76 0.66 0.06 8.63
C THR A 76 -0.54 0.13 9.54
N ASN A 77 -1.56 -0.60 9.14
CA ASN A 77 -2.77 -0.79 9.88
C ASN A 77 -3.01 -2.29 9.99
N THR A 78 -3.15 -2.76 11.23
CA THR A 78 -3.46 -4.17 11.48
C THR A 78 -4.96 -4.31 11.60
N PHE A 79 -5.57 -5.01 10.65
CA PHE A 79 -7.00 -5.31 10.69
C PHE A 79 -7.20 -6.82 10.63
N LYS A 80 -7.82 -7.39 11.67
CA LYS A 80 -8.09 -8.85 11.79
C LYS A 80 -6.86 -9.75 11.56
N ASN A 81 -5.73 -9.49 12.22
CA ASN A 81 -4.44 -10.20 12.03
C ASN A 81 -3.79 -10.08 10.63
N GLU A 82 -4.42 -9.36 9.69
CA GLU A 82 -3.77 -8.97 8.44
C GLU A 82 -3.20 -7.57 8.56
N VAL A 83 -1.94 -7.42 8.19
CA VAL A 83 -1.30 -6.11 8.12
C VAL A 83 -1.49 -5.58 6.72
N SER A 84 -2.09 -4.39 6.66
CA SER A 84 -2.23 -3.60 5.44
C SER A 84 -1.42 -2.34 5.59
N ILE A 85 -0.63 -1.99 4.58
CA ILE A 85 0.16 -0.77 4.52
C ILE A 85 -0.52 0.21 3.56
N GLY A 86 -0.85 1.39 4.06
CA GLY A 86 -1.35 2.49 3.25
C GLY A 86 -0.28 3.56 3.10
N LYS A 87 -0.34 4.32 2.01
CA LYS A 87 0.32 5.62 2.02
C LYS A 87 -0.55 6.62 2.79
N GLY A 88 0.05 7.35 3.72
CA GLY A 88 -0.60 8.47 4.38
C GLY A 88 -0.54 9.73 3.52
N LYS A 89 -1.12 10.83 4.02
CA LYS A 89 -1.03 12.17 3.40
C LYS A 89 0.43 12.66 3.18
N TYR A 90 1.39 12.06 3.88
CA TYR A 90 2.83 12.32 3.80
C TYR A 90 3.63 11.12 3.25
N GLY A 91 2.95 10.05 2.83
CA GLY A 91 3.58 8.89 2.23
C GLY A 91 3.88 9.15 0.76
N GLU A 92 4.98 8.59 0.28
CA GLU A 92 5.39 8.63 -1.12
C GLU A 92 5.36 7.21 -1.68
N LEU A 93 4.84 7.06 -2.90
CA LEU A 93 4.86 5.79 -3.63
C LEU A 93 5.69 6.00 -4.90
N ILE A 94 6.74 5.20 -5.03
CA ILE A 94 7.69 5.26 -6.13
C ILE A 94 7.59 3.94 -6.89
N ILE A 95 7.13 3.98 -8.13
CA ILE A 95 7.10 2.81 -9.00
C ILE A 95 8.46 2.74 -9.70
N LYS A 96 9.21 1.66 -9.49
CA LYS A 96 10.54 1.47 -10.08
C LYS A 96 10.50 0.81 -11.46
N GLU A 97 9.58 -0.12 -11.69
CA GLU A 97 9.47 -0.87 -12.95
C GLU A 97 8.01 -1.13 -13.34
N TYR A 98 7.77 -1.21 -14.66
CA TYR A 98 6.48 -1.45 -15.29
C TYR A 98 6.63 -2.48 -16.41
#